data_AF-A0A6P7GU95-F1
#
_entry.id   AF-A0A6P7GU95-F1
#
_cell.length_a   1.000
_cell.length_b   1.000
_cell.length_c   1.000
_cell.angle_alpha   90.00
_cell.angle_beta   90.00
_cell.angle_gamma   90.00
#
_symmetry.space_group_name_H-M   'P 1'
#
loop_
_entity.id
_entity.type
_entity.pdbx_description
1 polymer ?
#
loop_
_entity_poly.entity_id
_entity_poly.type
_entity_poly.pdbx_seq_one_letter_code
_entity_poly.pdbx_strand_id
1 'polypeptide(L)'
;KNSRFSGRKILLLESTKDIPFVSSEKYSNRVVSLTPGTKKLLNDIGTWKHIEETRFATVKRLQVMDALSDASITFGEIKSSDDVSYIVENNLILHSAKKEIENTDVEILYESKVKNYQLPADVDDSQVNIFLENGNRYTCDLLVSTFF
;
A
#
# COMPACT_ATOMS: atom_id res chain seq x y z
N LYS A 1 -5.56 -0.76 18.71
CA LYS A 1 -4.80 -2.00 18.37
C LYS A 1 -5.78 -3.16 18.22
N ASN A 2 -5.69 -3.94 17.14
CA ASN A 2 -6.60 -5.07 16.87
C ASN A 2 -6.22 -6.27 17.75
N SER A 3 -7.15 -6.74 18.58
CA SER A 3 -6.92 -7.82 19.56
C SER A 3 -6.54 -9.15 18.92
N ARG A 4 -6.93 -9.42 17.67
CA ARG A 4 -6.59 -10.67 16.95
C ARG A 4 -5.11 -10.78 16.62
N PHE A 5 -4.39 -9.66 16.53
CA PHE A 5 -2.96 -9.63 16.25
C PHE A 5 -2.12 -9.36 17.49
N SER A 6 -2.76 -9.30 18.68
CA SER A 6 -2.06 -9.12 19.94
C SER A 6 -1.03 -10.22 20.16
N GLY A 7 0.23 -9.86 20.36
CA GLY A 7 1.33 -10.81 20.58
C GLY A 7 1.93 -11.44 19.32
N ARG A 8 1.45 -11.09 18.11
CA ARG A 8 2.08 -11.50 16.86
C ARG A 8 3.18 -10.52 16.47
N LYS A 9 4.37 -11.04 16.12
CA LYS A 9 5.44 -10.26 15.52
C LYS A 9 5.26 -10.25 14.00
N ILE A 10 5.40 -9.09 13.37
CA ILE A 10 5.27 -8.93 11.92
C ILE A 10 6.60 -8.42 11.39
N LEU A 11 7.15 -9.12 10.39
CA LEU A 11 8.35 -8.74 9.67
C LEU A 11 7.99 -8.51 8.19
N LEU A 12 8.25 -7.30 7.69
CA LEU A 12 8.15 -6.94 6.28
C LEU A 12 9.55 -7.03 5.64
N LEU A 13 9.69 -7.90 4.65
CA LEU A 13 10.92 -8.04 3.88
C LEU A 13 10.81 -7.17 2.61
N GLU A 14 11.60 -6.10 2.54
CA GLU A 14 11.68 -5.21 1.39
C GLU A 14 12.97 -5.51 0.62
N SER A 15 12.85 -5.80 -0.67
CA SER A 15 13.99 -6.15 -1.53
C SER A 15 14.90 -4.97 -1.86
N THR A 16 14.36 -3.75 -1.78
CA THR A 16 15.06 -2.52 -2.11
C THR A 16 15.63 -1.84 -0.88
N LYS A 17 16.53 -0.87 -1.09
CA LYS A 17 16.99 0.03 -0.03
C LYS A 17 15.86 0.94 0.44
N ASP A 18 15.97 1.45 1.67
CA ASP A 18 15.05 2.50 2.09
C ASP A 18 15.29 3.77 1.28
N ILE A 19 14.26 4.22 0.58
CA ILE A 19 14.27 5.45 -0.22
C ILE A 19 13.51 6.51 0.58
N PRO A 20 14.19 7.59 1.02
CA PRO A 20 13.54 8.66 1.74
C PRO A 20 12.58 9.41 0.82
N PHE A 21 11.47 9.86 1.39
CA PHE A 21 10.57 10.75 0.69
C PHE A 21 11.21 12.13 0.52
N VAL A 22 11.20 12.63 -0.72
CA VAL A 22 11.65 13.98 -1.05
C VAL A 22 10.44 14.77 -1.50
N SER A 23 10.04 15.75 -0.70
CA SER A 23 9.02 16.71 -1.12
C SER A 23 9.56 17.55 -2.27
N SER A 24 8.81 17.63 -3.36
CA SER A 24 9.19 18.40 -4.55
C SER A 24 8.03 19.29 -4.97
N GLU A 25 8.33 20.50 -5.40
CA GLU A 25 7.35 21.37 -6.04
C GLU A 25 6.80 20.75 -7.33
N LYS A 26 7.61 19.94 -8.03
CA LYS A 26 7.17 19.22 -9.23
C LYS A 26 6.32 18.02 -8.86
N TYR A 27 5.26 17.79 -9.64
CA TYR A 27 4.43 16.61 -9.52
C TYR A 27 5.18 15.35 -10.00
N SER A 28 4.98 14.25 -9.30
CA SER A 28 5.39 12.92 -9.70
C SER A 28 4.52 12.44 -10.87
N ASN A 29 5.16 11.85 -11.88
CA ASN A 29 4.44 11.21 -12.99
C ASN A 29 3.78 9.88 -12.57
N ARG A 30 4.17 9.31 -11.42
CA ARG A 30 3.59 8.07 -10.90
C ARG A 30 2.51 8.42 -9.88
N VAL A 31 1.27 8.46 -10.35
CA VAL A 31 0.07 8.72 -9.54
C VAL A 31 -0.87 7.53 -9.58
N VAL A 32 -1.77 7.47 -8.61
CA VAL A 32 -2.89 6.51 -8.56
C VAL A 32 -4.20 7.26 -8.32
N SER A 33 -5.29 6.72 -8.86
CA SER A 33 -6.65 7.23 -8.63
C SER A 33 -7.30 6.39 -7.52
N LEU A 34 -7.39 6.95 -6.32
CA LEU A 34 -7.98 6.29 -5.15
C LEU A 34 -9.49 6.50 -5.12
N THR A 35 -10.25 5.42 -4.93
CA THR A 35 -11.70 5.50 -4.74
C THR A 35 -12.02 6.03 -3.33
N PRO A 36 -13.26 6.51 -3.08
CA PRO A 36 -13.71 6.86 -1.73
C PRO A 36 -13.55 5.71 -0.72
N GLY A 37 -13.76 4.47 -1.15
CA GLY A 37 -13.54 3.28 -0.32
C GLY A 37 -12.07 3.13 0.10
N THR A 38 -11.13 3.31 -0.83
CA THR A 38 -9.70 3.27 -0.51
C THR A 38 -9.27 4.44 0.36
N LYS A 39 -9.78 5.66 0.12
CA LYS A 39 -9.56 6.82 1.00
C LYS A 39 -10.04 6.51 2.43
N LYS A 40 -11.24 5.93 2.58
CA LYS A 40 -11.75 5.52 3.89
C LYS A 40 -10.83 4.51 4.57
N LEU A 41 -10.36 3.49 3.85
CA LEU A 41 -9.38 2.54 4.39
C LEU A 41 -8.09 3.24 4.85
N LEU A 42 -7.52 4.13 4.02
CA LEU A 42 -6.32 4.89 4.37
C LEU A 42 -6.53 5.81 5.58
N ASN A 43 -7.74 6.34 5.75
CA ASN A 43 -8.11 7.13 6.93
C ASN A 43 -8.23 6.24 8.18
N ASP A 44 -8.86 5.07 8.05
CA ASP A 44 -9.05 4.10 9.14
C ASP A 44 -7.70 3.56 9.66
N ILE A 45 -6.67 3.48 8.82
CA ILE A 45 -5.30 3.11 9.21
C ILE A 45 -4.38 4.30 9.54
N GLY A 46 -4.89 5.53 9.52
CA GLY A 46 -4.13 6.74 9.90
C GLY A 46 -3.24 7.35 8.81
N THR A 47 -3.14 6.73 7.64
CA THR A 47 -2.28 7.16 6.53
C THR A 47 -2.80 8.41 5.80
N TRP A 48 -4.12 8.59 5.70
CA TRP A 48 -4.72 9.66 4.88
C TRP A 48 -4.32 11.08 5.31
N LYS A 49 -4.17 11.33 6.63
CA LYS A 49 -3.81 12.65 7.17
C LYS A 49 -2.49 13.19 6.57
N HIS A 50 -1.49 12.32 6.36
CA HIS A 50 -0.20 12.72 5.78
C HIS A 50 -0.31 13.08 4.30
N ILE A 51 -1.21 12.41 3.58
CA ILE A 51 -1.51 12.71 2.18
C ILE A 51 -2.20 14.08 2.08
N GLU A 52 -3.19 14.31 2.95
CA GLU A 52 -3.97 15.54 3.02
C GLU A 52 -3.14 16.76 3.42
N GLU A 53 -2.20 16.59 4.36
CA GLU A 53 -1.22 17.61 4.74
C GLU A 53 -0.22 17.96 3.63
N THR A 54 -0.02 17.05 2.67
CA THR A 54 0.96 17.22 1.59
C THR A 54 0.30 17.72 0.31
N ARG A 55 -0.40 16.85 -0.43
CA ARG A 55 -1.22 17.20 -1.61
C ARG A 55 -1.93 15.98 -2.19
N PHE A 56 -3.09 16.23 -2.77
CA PHE A 56 -3.82 15.33 -3.66
C PHE A 56 -4.74 16.16 -4.56
N ALA A 57 -5.21 15.58 -5.66
CA ALA A 57 -6.20 16.23 -6.52
C ALA A 57 -7.53 15.47 -6.47
N THR A 58 -8.62 16.18 -6.20
CA THR A 58 -9.96 15.60 -6.17
C THR A 58 -10.57 15.52 -7.56
N VAL A 59 -11.12 14.36 -7.91
CA VAL A 59 -11.89 14.14 -9.14
C VAL A 59 -13.36 14.19 -8.79
N LYS A 60 -14.03 15.30 -9.15
CA LYS A 60 -15.48 15.46 -8.93
C LYS A 60 -16.34 14.87 -10.05
N ARG A 61 -15.76 14.74 -11.23
CA ARG A 61 -16.43 14.25 -12.43
C ARG A 61 -15.45 13.45 -13.27
N LEU A 62 -15.90 12.29 -13.74
CA LEU A 62 -15.15 11.43 -14.66
C LEU A 62 -16.02 11.16 -15.88
N GLN A 63 -15.50 11.40 -17.07
CA GLN A 63 -16.19 11.08 -18.32
C GLN A 63 -15.40 10.02 -19.08
N VAL A 64 -16.09 8.95 -19.45
CA VAL A 64 -15.56 7.88 -20.31
C VAL A 64 -16.24 8.04 -21.66
N MET A 65 -15.44 8.22 -22.71
CA MET A 65 -15.93 8.45 -24.07
C MET A 65 -15.48 7.30 -24.96
N ASP A 66 -16.37 6.88 -25.86
CA ASP A 66 -15.98 6.01 -26.96
C ASP A 66 -15.16 6.79 -27.99
N ALA A 67 -14.18 6.14 -28.61
CA ALA A 67 -13.26 6.82 -29.52
C ALA A 67 -13.83 7.01 -30.94
N LEU A 68 -14.84 6.23 -31.32
CA LEU A 68 -15.36 6.16 -32.69
C LEU A 68 -16.82 6.60 -32.81
N SER A 69 -17.48 6.89 -31.69
CA SER A 69 -18.87 7.31 -31.62
C SER A 69 -19.08 8.41 -30.58
N ASP A 70 -20.25 9.06 -30.64
CA ASP A 70 -20.63 10.09 -29.66
C ASP A 70 -21.09 9.52 -28.31
N ALA A 71 -20.88 8.22 -28.06
CA ALA A 71 -21.26 7.57 -26.82
C ALA A 71 -20.34 8.03 -25.67
N SER A 72 -20.94 8.41 -24.53
CA SER A 72 -20.18 8.68 -23.31
C SER A 72 -20.95 8.33 -22.05
N ILE A 73 -20.21 7.97 -21.00
CA ILE A 73 -20.70 7.72 -19.64
C ILE A 73 -20.05 8.76 -18.73
N THR A 74 -20.85 9.42 -17.90
CA THR A 74 -20.36 10.39 -16.92
C THR A 74 -20.63 9.90 -15.50
N PHE A 75 -19.61 9.94 -14.65
CA PHE A 75 -19.66 9.68 -13.22
C PHE A 75 -19.46 11.00 -12.46
N GLY A 76 -20.11 11.13 -11.31
CA GLY A 76 -20.14 12.37 -10.51
C GLY A 76 -21.35 13.22 -10.90
N GLU A 77 -22.37 13.25 -10.04
CA GLU A 77 -23.57 14.05 -10.26
C GLU A 77 -23.37 15.48 -9.72
N ILE A 78 -23.94 16.47 -10.41
CA ILE A 78 -23.86 17.89 -9.98
C ILE A 78 -24.51 18.09 -8.58
N LYS A 79 -25.44 17.20 -8.20
CA LYS A 79 -26.19 17.28 -6.94
C LYS A 79 -25.63 16.40 -5.83
N SER A 80 -24.70 15.47 -6.11
CA SER A 80 -24.04 14.71 -5.05
C SER A 80 -22.80 15.47 -4.57
N SER A 81 -22.58 15.47 -3.26
CA SER A 81 -21.35 15.99 -2.66
C SER A 81 -20.18 15.00 -2.78
N ASP A 82 -20.41 13.85 -3.41
CA ASP A 82 -19.49 12.72 -3.37
C ASP A 82 -18.44 12.86 -4.46
N ASP A 83 -17.18 12.93 -4.04
CA ASP A 83 -16.04 12.90 -4.95
C ASP A 83 -15.92 11.51 -5.59
N VAL A 84 -15.64 11.48 -6.90
CA VAL A 84 -15.49 10.23 -7.67
C VAL A 84 -14.20 9.51 -7.30
N SER A 85 -13.09 10.25 -7.19
CA SER A 85 -11.80 9.71 -6.81
C SER A 85 -10.82 10.79 -6.36
N TYR A 86 -9.64 10.36 -5.92
CA TYR A 86 -8.55 11.21 -5.47
C TYR A 86 -7.25 10.79 -6.17
N ILE A 87 -6.65 11.68 -6.95
CA ILE A 87 -5.35 11.46 -7.57
C ILE A 87 -4.27 11.76 -6.54
N VAL A 88 -3.46 10.75 -6.23
CA VAL A 88 -2.39 10.83 -5.24
C VAL A 88 -1.09 10.31 -5.82
N GLU A 89 0.01 10.97 -5.50
CA GLU A 89 1.34 10.53 -5.90
C GLU A 89 1.72 9.24 -5.18
N ASN A 90 2.24 8.25 -5.93
CA ASN A 90 2.49 6.93 -5.38
C ASN A 90 3.57 6.93 -4.28
N ASN A 91 4.62 7.74 -4.44
CA ASN A 91 5.66 7.90 -3.43
C ASN A 91 5.12 8.52 -2.13
N LEU A 92 4.12 9.41 -2.22
CA LEU A 92 3.47 10.00 -1.06
C LEU A 92 2.64 8.96 -0.29
N ILE A 93 1.97 8.03 -0.97
CA ILE A 93 1.26 6.93 -0.30
C ILE A 93 2.24 6.04 0.47
N LEU A 94 3.35 5.65 -0.18
CA LEU A 94 4.39 4.84 0.46
C LEU A 94 5.00 5.54 1.67
N HIS A 95 5.33 6.83 1.54
CA HIS A 95 5.84 7.65 2.63
C HIS A 95 4.86 7.72 3.81
N SER A 96 3.59 7.99 3.51
CA SER A 96 2.54 8.11 4.52
C SER A 96 2.33 6.79 5.26
N ALA A 97 2.40 5.65 4.56
CA ALA A 97 2.30 4.33 5.17
C ALA A 97 3.52 4.01 6.06
N LYS A 98 4.74 4.33 5.61
CA LYS A 98 5.97 4.17 6.40
C LYS A 98 5.90 4.95 7.72
N LYS A 99 5.45 6.21 7.68
CA LYS A 99 5.23 7.02 8.89
C LYS A 99 4.28 6.37 9.90
N GLU A 100 3.19 5.78 9.44
CA GLU A 100 2.27 5.09 10.36
C GLU A 100 2.87 3.78 10.88
N ILE A 101 3.65 3.06 10.07
CA ILE A 101 4.35 1.83 10.49
C ILE A 101 5.31 2.07 11.66
N GLU A 102 6.00 3.22 11.71
CA GLU A 102 6.87 3.60 12.84
C GLU A 102 6.17 3.60 14.21
N ASN A 103 4.83 3.73 14.20
CA ASN A 103 4.00 3.69 15.41
C ASN A 103 3.38 2.31 15.69
N THR A 104 3.86 1.27 14.99
CA THR A 104 3.38 -0.11 15.11
C THR A 104 4.49 -1.06 15.55
N ASP A 105 4.12 -2.31 15.82
CA ASP A 105 5.06 -3.38 16.19
C ASP A 105 5.59 -4.14 14.95
N VAL A 106 5.51 -3.53 13.75
CA VAL A 106 5.98 -4.11 12.48
C VAL A 106 7.45 -3.72 12.26
N GLU A 107 8.31 -4.71 12.06
CA GLU A 107 9.71 -4.51 11.67
C GLU A 107 9.83 -4.55 10.14
N ILE A 108 10.60 -3.62 9.57
CA ILE A 108 10.93 -3.64 8.14
C ILE A 108 12.41 -3.96 7.97
N LEU A 109 12.70 -5.00 7.20
CA LEU A 109 14.05 -5.35 6.81
C LEU A 109 14.25 -5.04 5.32
N TYR A 110 15.04 -4.02 5.04
CA TYR A 110 15.42 -3.61 3.69
C TYR A 110 16.50 -4.52 3.10
N GLU A 111 16.72 -4.40 1.79
CA GLU A 111 17.73 -5.16 1.04
C GLU A 111 17.63 -6.67 1.26
N SER A 112 16.39 -7.15 1.48
CA SER A 112 16.08 -8.51 1.93
C SER A 112 15.27 -9.25 0.89
N LYS A 113 15.94 -9.57 -0.22
CA LYS A 113 15.33 -10.31 -1.33
C LYS A 113 15.17 -11.79 -0.97
N VAL A 114 13.93 -12.27 -1.04
CA VAL A 114 13.60 -13.68 -0.83
C VAL A 114 14.05 -14.50 -2.06
N LYS A 115 14.82 -15.56 -1.81
CA LYS A 115 15.30 -16.50 -2.83
C LYS A 115 14.31 -17.63 -3.07
N ASN A 116 13.86 -18.28 -1.99
CA ASN A 116 12.76 -19.25 -2.00
C ASN A 116 12.13 -19.38 -0.61
N TYR A 117 11.08 -20.18 -0.52
CA TYR A 117 10.47 -20.59 0.73
C TYR A 117 10.13 -22.09 0.67
N GLN A 118 9.95 -22.70 1.83
CA GLN A 118 9.49 -24.06 1.98
C GLN A 118 8.30 -24.05 2.93
N LEU A 119 7.14 -24.49 2.42
CA LEU A 119 5.95 -24.69 3.23
C LEU A 119 6.14 -25.94 4.13
N PRO A 120 5.49 -25.98 5.29
CA PRO A 120 5.53 -27.16 6.13
C PRO A 120 4.97 -28.37 5.36
N ALA A 121 5.71 -29.47 5.36
CA ALA A 121 5.36 -30.67 4.58
C ALA A 121 4.60 -31.72 5.40
N ASP A 122 4.79 -31.73 6.71
CA ASP A 122 4.24 -32.71 7.65
C ASP A 122 3.36 -32.03 8.68
N VAL A 123 2.46 -32.79 9.34
CA VAL A 123 1.56 -32.28 10.39
C VAL A 123 2.32 -31.77 11.61
N ASP A 124 3.54 -32.27 11.84
CA ASP A 124 4.44 -31.86 12.92
C ASP A 124 5.30 -30.64 12.57
N ASP A 125 5.43 -30.29 11.28
CA ASP A 125 6.06 -29.05 10.85
C ASP A 125 4.94 -28.01 10.68
N SER A 126 5.02 -26.91 11.44
CA SER A 126 3.97 -25.89 11.44
C SER A 126 4.43 -24.55 10.90
N GLN A 127 5.72 -24.42 10.54
CA GLN A 127 6.31 -23.13 10.17
C GLN A 127 6.82 -23.09 8.73
N VAL A 128 6.57 -21.97 8.06
CA VAL A 128 7.13 -21.68 6.75
C VAL A 128 8.59 -21.29 6.92
N ASN A 129 9.49 -21.91 6.17
CA ASN A 129 10.91 -21.54 6.11
C ASN A 129 11.14 -20.58 4.95
N ILE A 130 11.80 -19.46 5.20
CA ILE A 130 12.09 -18.41 4.21
C ILE A 130 13.62 -18.28 4.08
N PHE A 131 14.12 -18.29 2.84
CA PHE A 131 15.55 -18.19 2.55
C PHE A 131 15.81 -16.93 1.74
N LEU A 132 16.70 -16.07 2.23
CA LEU A 132 17.08 -14.82 1.54
C LEU A 132 18.31 -15.00 0.65
N GLU A 133 18.50 -14.11 -0.33
CA GLU A 133 19.68 -14.14 -1.22
C GLU A 133 21.00 -13.92 -0.48
N ASN A 134 20.98 -13.15 0.62
CA ASN A 134 22.15 -12.91 1.47
C ASN A 134 22.51 -14.11 2.39
N GLY A 135 21.76 -15.22 2.31
CA GLY A 135 21.99 -16.42 3.11
C GLY A 135 21.21 -16.47 4.44
N ASN A 136 20.58 -15.37 4.86
CA ASN A 136 19.75 -15.33 6.07
C ASN A 136 18.52 -16.21 5.92
N ARG A 137 18.01 -16.69 7.06
CA ARG A 137 16.83 -17.56 7.14
C ARG A 137 15.88 -17.06 8.21
N TYR A 138 14.59 -17.16 7.91
CA TYR A 138 13.50 -16.82 8.82
C TYR A 138 12.47 -17.92 8.84
N THR A 139 11.74 -18.05 9.94
CA THR A 139 10.55 -18.89 10.03
C THR A 139 9.33 -18.06 10.42
N CYS A 140 8.16 -18.43 9.93
CA CYS A 140 6.91 -17.79 10.35
C CYS A 140 5.72 -18.76 10.27
N ASP A 141 4.68 -18.46 11.04
CA ASP A 141 3.43 -19.24 11.01
C ASP A 141 2.56 -18.87 9.79
N LEU A 142 2.76 -17.69 9.22
CA LEU A 142 2.02 -17.18 8.06
C LEU A 142 2.94 -16.38 7.16
N LEU A 143 3.04 -16.79 5.90
CA LEU A 143 3.70 -16.03 4.84
C LEU A 143 2.63 -15.34 3.99
N VAL A 144 2.73 -14.01 3.86
CA VAL A 144 1.92 -13.22 2.93
C VAL A 144 2.84 -12.67 1.86
N SER A 145 2.58 -13.02 0.60
CA SER A 145 3.31 -12.49 -0.55
C SER A 145 2.43 -11.50 -1.31
N THR A 146 3.00 -10.36 -1.68
CA THR A 146 2.37 -9.38 -2.56
C THR A 146 3.13 -9.35 -3.89
N PHE A 147 2.44 -9.60 -5.00
CA PHE A 147 3.00 -9.45 -6.35
C PHE A 147 2.55 -8.11 -6.92
N PHE A 148 3.49 -7.25 -7.32
CA PHE A 148 3.24 -6.00 -8.03
C PHE A 148 4.22 -5.83 -9.19
#